data_AF-A0AA95G787-F1
#
_entry.id   AF-A0AA95G787-F1
#
_cell.length_a   1.000
_cell.length_b   1.000
_cell.length_c   1.000
_cell.angle_alpha   90.00
_cell.angle_beta   90.00
_cell.angle_gamma   90.00
#
_symmetry.space_group_name_H-M   'P 1'
#
loop_
_entity.id
_entity.type
_entity.pdbx_description
1 polymer ?
#
loop_
_entity_poly.entity_id
_entity_poly.type
_entity_poly.pdbx_seq_one_letter_code
_entity_poly.pdbx_strand_id
1 'polypeptide(L)'
;MKKIFLVFSAIFITQYAQAKDFNVYCSNNQGDWKWLHEPGNILKIEKISGEISEKRITKEIVHFYASYLKIDQDIEYVKVLQQKCMNQHGSDYRYPQASKSLTSQGYLLGLSDQEIFPGLYTIYTDIAGLYDSVDSYKVFNPTMSNIDQLFRK
;
A
#
# COMPACT_ATOMS: atom_id res chain seq x y z
N MET A 1 21.73 5.87 60.53
CA MET A 1 21.60 6.61 59.24
C MET A 1 21.35 5.61 58.14
N LYS A 2 20.07 5.43 57.73
CA LYS A 2 19.66 4.41 56.75
C LYS A 2 19.82 4.97 55.33
N LYS A 3 20.64 4.30 54.51
CA LYS A 3 20.77 4.53 53.07
C LYS A 3 19.52 3.94 52.39
N ILE A 4 18.65 4.78 51.84
CA ILE A 4 17.58 4.34 50.95
C ILE A 4 18.11 4.43 49.52
N PHE A 5 18.42 3.28 48.94
CA PHE A 5 18.86 3.15 47.57
C PHE A 5 17.60 3.10 46.69
N LEU A 6 17.27 4.23 46.05
CA LEU A 6 16.20 4.33 45.06
C LEU A 6 16.64 3.60 43.79
N VAL A 7 16.22 2.34 43.64
CA VAL A 7 16.34 1.60 42.38
C VAL A 7 15.22 2.09 41.46
N PHE A 8 15.50 3.14 40.68
CA PHE A 8 14.67 3.52 39.54
C PHE A 8 14.87 2.46 38.44
N SER A 9 13.97 1.47 38.41
CA SER A 9 13.92 0.51 37.31
C SER A 9 13.38 1.23 36.08
N ALA A 10 14.28 1.59 35.18
CA ALA A 10 13.95 2.14 33.87
C ALA A 10 13.27 1.05 33.04
N ILE A 11 11.94 1.05 33.02
CA ILE A 11 11.16 0.25 32.08
C ILE A 11 11.37 0.89 30.71
N PHE A 12 12.38 0.38 29.98
CA PHE A 12 12.51 0.60 28.55
C PHE A 12 11.33 -0.09 27.87
N ILE A 13 10.25 0.64 27.66
CA ILE A 13 9.21 0.26 26.72
C ILE A 13 9.84 0.41 25.34
N THR A 14 10.44 -0.66 24.82
CA THR A 14 10.76 -0.74 23.41
C THR A 14 9.43 -0.74 22.66
N GLN A 15 9.07 0.41 22.09
CA GLN A 15 8.01 0.45 21.10
C GLN A 15 8.53 -0.29 19.88
N TYR A 16 8.28 -1.59 19.83
CA TYR A 16 8.37 -2.34 18.59
C TYR A 16 7.36 -1.70 17.64
N ALA A 17 7.85 -0.89 16.70
CA ALA A 17 7.08 -0.51 15.53
C ALA A 17 6.78 -1.82 14.78
N GLN A 18 5.63 -2.44 15.08
CA GLN A 18 5.22 -3.63 14.38
C GLN A 18 4.90 -3.22 12.95
N ALA A 19 5.66 -3.75 12.00
CA ALA A 19 5.30 -3.69 10.60
C ALA A 19 3.85 -4.16 10.47
N LYS A 20 3.00 -3.33 9.87
CA LYS A 20 1.58 -3.64 9.76
C LYS A 20 1.41 -4.63 8.63
N ASP A 21 0.68 -5.71 8.89
CA ASP A 21 0.31 -6.66 7.85
C ASP A 21 -0.86 -6.13 7.03
N PHE A 22 -0.79 -6.33 5.72
CA PHE A 22 -1.81 -5.98 4.74
C PHE A 22 -2.23 -7.22 3.97
N ASN A 23 -3.52 -7.31 3.67
CA ASN A 23 -4.08 -8.36 2.81
C ASN A 23 -3.77 -8.05 1.35
N VAL A 24 -3.38 -9.07 0.58
CA VAL A 24 -3.11 -8.92 -0.85
C VAL A 24 -4.35 -9.27 -1.68
N TYR A 25 -4.63 -8.43 -2.67
CA TYR A 25 -5.59 -8.73 -3.72
C TYR A 25 -4.98 -8.49 -5.10
N CYS A 26 -5.60 -9.07 -6.12
CA CYS A 26 -5.19 -9.00 -7.51
C CYS A 26 -6.23 -8.20 -8.28
N SER A 27 -5.81 -7.17 -9.03
CA SER A 27 -6.70 -6.36 -9.87
C SER A 27 -6.39 -6.50 -11.35
N ASN A 28 -7.35 -6.08 -12.18
CA ASN A 28 -7.25 -6.07 -13.64
C ASN A 28 -7.33 -4.63 -14.22
N ASN A 29 -7.28 -4.50 -15.55
CA ASN A 29 -7.37 -3.21 -16.23
C ASN A 29 -8.79 -2.60 -16.22
N GLN A 30 -9.80 -3.38 -15.84
CA GLN A 30 -11.20 -2.98 -15.82
C GLN A 30 -11.60 -2.40 -14.45
N GLY A 31 -10.73 -2.51 -13.44
CA GLY A 31 -11.04 -2.08 -12.08
C GLY A 31 -11.62 -3.19 -11.20
N ASP A 32 -11.81 -4.40 -11.73
CA ASP A 32 -12.21 -5.54 -10.92
C ASP A 32 -11.04 -6.07 -10.11
N TRP A 33 -11.36 -6.68 -8.97
CA TRP A 33 -10.37 -7.24 -8.08
C TRP A 33 -10.84 -8.53 -7.41
N LYS A 34 -9.89 -9.37 -6.99
CA LYS A 34 -10.12 -10.61 -6.24
C LYS A 34 -9.04 -10.82 -5.18
N TRP A 35 -9.41 -11.31 -4.01
CA TRP A 35 -8.45 -11.61 -2.94
C TRP A 35 -7.45 -12.69 -3.38
N LEU A 36 -6.18 -12.50 -3.05
CA LEU A 36 -5.16 -13.52 -3.25
C LEU A 36 -5.16 -14.45 -2.03
N HIS A 37 -5.42 -15.73 -2.25
CA HIS A 37 -5.46 -16.69 -1.16
C HIS A 37 -4.15 -17.46 -1.06
N GLU A 38 -3.82 -17.90 0.16
CA GLU A 38 -2.67 -18.75 0.36
C GLU A 38 -2.83 -20.09 -0.38
N PRO A 39 -1.76 -20.65 -0.96
CA PRO A 39 -1.82 -21.91 -1.68
C PRO A 39 -2.45 -23.03 -0.82
N GLY A 40 -3.49 -23.67 -1.36
CA GLY A 40 -4.18 -24.77 -0.68
C GLY A 40 -5.17 -24.34 0.41
N ASN A 41 -5.37 -23.03 0.66
CA ASN A 41 -6.34 -22.56 1.65
C ASN A 41 -7.15 -21.35 1.16
N ILE A 42 -8.33 -21.61 0.61
CA ILE A 42 -9.26 -20.57 0.12
C ILE A 42 -9.81 -19.65 1.21
N LEU A 43 -9.64 -19.98 2.49
CA LEU A 43 -10.11 -19.16 3.61
C LEU A 43 -9.03 -18.21 4.14
N LYS A 44 -7.76 -18.42 3.76
CA LYS A 44 -6.63 -17.63 4.24
C LYS A 44 -6.12 -16.72 3.12
N ILE A 45 -6.07 -15.43 3.39
CA ILE A 45 -5.64 -14.41 2.42
C ILE A 45 -4.13 -14.19 2.60
N GLU A 46 -3.41 -14.10 1.49
CA GLU A 46 -1.98 -13.78 1.48
C GLU A 46 -1.75 -12.41 2.13
N LYS A 47 -0.73 -12.31 2.99
CA LYS A 47 -0.37 -11.09 3.69
C LYS A 47 1.04 -10.65 3.36
N ILE A 48 1.23 -9.33 3.35
CA ILE A 48 2.52 -8.68 3.20
C ILE A 48 2.69 -7.60 4.26
N SER A 49 3.92 -7.31 4.63
CA SER A 49 4.23 -6.24 5.58
C SER A 49 4.83 -5.03 4.85
N GLY A 50 4.56 -3.84 5.36
CA GLY A 50 5.13 -2.62 4.83
C GLY A 50 4.65 -1.36 5.55
N GLU A 51 5.04 -0.21 5.02
CA GLU A 51 4.72 1.10 5.54
C GLU A 51 3.93 1.91 4.50
N ILE A 52 2.90 2.62 4.95
CA ILE A 52 2.19 3.52 4.03
C ILE A 52 3.04 4.77 3.85
N SER A 53 3.36 5.04 2.59
CA SER A 53 4.00 6.27 2.17
C SER A 53 2.98 7.14 1.45
N GLU A 54 2.98 8.43 1.77
CA GLU A 54 2.09 9.43 1.18
C GLU A 54 2.90 10.46 0.40
N LYS A 55 2.47 10.74 -0.83
CA LYS A 55 3.01 11.80 -1.66
C LYS A 55 1.97 12.89 -1.81
N ARG A 56 2.41 14.14 -1.57
CA ARG A 56 1.61 15.34 -1.80
C ARG A 56 2.25 16.20 -2.87
N ILE A 57 1.44 16.65 -3.83
CA ILE A 57 1.82 17.71 -4.78
C ILE A 57 0.81 18.85 -4.67
N THR A 58 1.30 20.08 -4.61
CA THR A 58 0.45 21.28 -4.62
C THR A 58 0.54 21.96 -5.98
N LYS A 59 -0.61 22.23 -6.60
CA LYS A 59 -0.72 23.11 -7.78
C LYS A 59 -1.67 24.24 -7.42
N GLU A 60 -1.16 25.47 -7.38
CA GLU A 60 -1.90 26.64 -6.89
C GLU A 60 -2.46 26.41 -5.48
N ILE A 61 -3.79 26.51 -5.28
CA ILE A 61 -4.47 26.28 -4.00
C ILE A 61 -4.93 24.82 -3.81
N VAL A 62 -4.70 23.95 -4.81
CA VAL A 62 -5.16 22.56 -4.80
C VAL A 62 -4.03 21.62 -4.41
N HIS A 63 -4.27 20.81 -3.39
CA HIS A 63 -3.38 19.76 -2.91
C HIS A 63 -3.86 18.41 -3.44
N PHE A 64 -2.96 17.66 -4.06
CA PHE A 64 -3.19 16.30 -4.53
C PHE A 64 -2.41 15.33 -3.64
N TYR A 65 -3.08 14.27 -3.20
CA TYR A 65 -2.49 13.23 -2.34
C TYR A 65 -2.63 11.87 -3.02
N ALA A 66 -1.56 11.08 -2.93
CA ALA A 66 -1.59 9.68 -3.29
C ALA A 66 -0.79 8.88 -2.26
N SER A 67 -1.30 7.71 -1.90
CA SER A 67 -0.65 6.83 -0.93
C SER A 67 -0.35 5.48 -1.57
N TYR A 68 0.79 4.90 -1.23
CA TYR A 68 1.19 3.56 -1.64
C TYR A 68 1.74 2.79 -0.44
N LEU A 69 1.76 1.46 -0.53
CA LEU A 69 2.42 0.62 0.44
C LEU A 69 3.86 0.41 0.00
N LYS A 70 4.79 1.00 0.75
CA LYS A 70 6.20 0.72 0.63
C LYS A 70 6.50 -0.62 1.31
N ILE A 71 6.91 -1.60 0.53
CA ILE A 71 7.25 -2.93 1.04
C ILE A 71 8.76 -3.05 1.25
N ASP A 72 9.18 -3.88 2.22
CA ASP A 72 10.61 -4.11 2.52
C ASP A 72 11.23 -5.18 1.61
N GLN A 73 10.41 -5.93 0.88
CA GLN A 73 10.84 -6.97 -0.04
C GLN A 73 11.29 -6.37 -1.39
N ASP A 74 11.95 -7.19 -2.21
CA ASP A 74 12.48 -6.77 -3.50
C ASP A 74 11.49 -6.95 -4.66
N ILE A 75 11.95 -6.59 -5.86
CA ILE A 75 11.17 -6.75 -7.10
C ILE A 75 10.83 -8.21 -7.41
N GLU A 76 11.67 -9.17 -7.02
CA GLU A 76 11.41 -10.59 -7.28
C GLU A 76 10.22 -11.07 -6.44
N TYR A 77 10.09 -10.59 -5.21
CA TYR A 77 8.91 -10.86 -4.40
C TYR A 77 7.61 -10.37 -5.05
N VAL A 78 7.62 -9.18 -5.66
CA VAL A 78 6.45 -8.66 -6.36
C VAL A 78 6.12 -9.48 -7.61
N LYS A 79 7.13 -9.94 -8.36
CA LYS A 79 6.92 -10.86 -9.50
C LYS A 79 6.30 -12.19 -9.04
N VAL A 80 6.69 -12.69 -7.87
CA VAL A 80 6.05 -13.88 -7.27
C VAL A 80 4.57 -13.61 -6.99
N LEU A 81 4.22 -12.45 -6.41
CA LEU A 81 2.82 -12.07 -6.18
C LEU A 81 2.04 -11.94 -7.50
N GLN A 82 2.63 -11.32 -8.52
CA GLN A 82 2.03 -11.25 -9.87
C GLN A 82 1.74 -12.64 -10.43
N GLN A 83 2.70 -13.56 -10.32
CA GLN A 83 2.51 -14.93 -10.79
C GLN A 83 1.43 -15.67 -10.00
N LYS A 84 1.40 -15.52 -8.67
CA LYS A 84 0.33 -16.08 -7.82
C LYS A 84 -1.04 -15.55 -8.26
N CYS A 85 -1.15 -14.25 -8.51
CA CYS A 85 -2.37 -13.62 -8.98
C CYS A 85 -2.84 -14.16 -10.33
N MET A 86 -1.94 -14.26 -11.31
CA MET A 86 -2.25 -14.80 -12.63
C MET A 86 -2.65 -16.29 -12.57
N ASN A 87 -1.98 -17.07 -11.73
CA ASN A 87 -2.28 -18.49 -11.56
C ASN A 87 -3.67 -18.71 -10.93
N GLN A 88 -4.06 -17.87 -9.96
CA GLN A 88 -5.31 -18.06 -9.22
C GLN A 88 -6.53 -17.49 -9.96
N HIS A 89 -6.36 -16.34 -10.63
CA HIS A 89 -7.50 -15.56 -11.15
C HIS A 89 -7.47 -15.35 -12.67
N GLY A 90 -6.42 -15.78 -13.34
CA GLY A 90 -6.19 -15.60 -14.77
C GLY A 90 -5.27 -14.41 -15.08
N SER A 91 -4.72 -14.38 -16.30
CA SER A 91 -3.72 -13.39 -16.76
C SER A 91 -4.19 -11.93 -16.68
N ASP A 92 -5.49 -11.71 -16.65
CA ASP A 92 -6.07 -10.36 -16.57
C ASP A 92 -5.88 -9.74 -15.18
N TYR A 93 -5.83 -10.56 -14.13
CA TYR A 93 -5.66 -10.12 -12.74
C TYR A 93 -4.18 -10.03 -12.35
N ARG A 94 -3.34 -9.39 -13.17
CA ARG A 94 -1.88 -9.39 -13.01
C ARG A 94 -1.32 -8.39 -12.00
N TYR A 95 -2.16 -7.55 -11.37
CA TYR A 95 -1.71 -6.44 -10.54
C TYR A 95 -1.93 -6.72 -9.05
N PRO A 96 -0.89 -7.15 -8.30
CA PRO A 96 -1.00 -7.32 -6.86
C PRO A 96 -1.06 -5.96 -6.17
N GLN A 97 -1.94 -5.85 -5.19
CA GLN A 97 -2.17 -4.65 -4.39
C GLN A 97 -2.48 -5.03 -2.95
N ALA A 98 -2.38 -4.06 -2.04
CA ALA A 98 -2.53 -4.29 -0.61
C ALA A 98 -3.73 -3.56 -0.03
N SER A 99 -4.35 -4.12 1.01
CA SER A 99 -5.37 -3.41 1.80
C SER A 99 -5.26 -3.78 3.28
N LYS A 100 -5.54 -2.82 4.17
CA LYS A 100 -5.53 -3.05 5.63
C LYS A 100 -6.59 -4.04 6.09
N SER A 101 -7.70 -4.12 5.36
CA SER A 101 -8.84 -4.96 5.70
C SER A 101 -9.62 -5.33 4.44
N LEU A 102 -10.66 -6.14 4.57
CA LEU A 102 -11.47 -6.57 3.43
C LEU A 102 -12.31 -5.45 2.80
N THR A 103 -12.45 -4.32 3.50
CA THR A 103 -13.29 -3.19 3.07
C THR A 103 -12.52 -1.87 3.02
N SER A 104 -11.21 -1.90 3.34
CA SER A 104 -10.38 -0.70 3.30
C SER A 104 -9.93 -0.38 1.88
N GLN A 105 -9.61 0.90 1.65
CA GLN A 105 -8.98 1.33 0.41
C GLN A 105 -7.73 0.50 0.11
N GLY A 106 -7.56 0.18 -1.17
CA GLY A 106 -6.37 -0.45 -1.68
C GLY A 106 -5.19 0.52 -1.85
N TYR A 107 -3.99 -0.01 -1.70
CA TYR A 107 -2.72 0.67 -1.93
C TYR A 107 -2.01 0.01 -3.10
N LEU A 108 -1.40 0.82 -3.97
CA LEU A 108 -0.36 0.35 -4.88
C LEU A 108 0.82 -0.21 -4.07
N LEU A 109 1.55 -1.16 -4.63
CA LEU A 109 2.81 -1.61 -4.05
C LEU A 109 3.96 -0.74 -4.59
N GLY A 110 4.95 -0.46 -3.77
CA GLY A 110 6.16 0.23 -4.20
C GLY A 110 7.39 -0.18 -3.39
N LEU A 111 8.56 -0.10 -4.02
CA LEU A 111 9.85 -0.26 -3.34
C LEU A 111 10.36 1.11 -2.83
N SER A 112 10.00 2.16 -3.55
CA SER A 112 10.39 3.54 -3.30
C SER A 112 9.44 4.50 -4.02
N ASP A 113 9.61 5.82 -3.82
CA ASP A 113 8.90 6.83 -4.60
C ASP A 113 9.17 6.69 -6.12
N GLN A 114 10.32 6.13 -6.49
CA GLN A 114 10.74 5.97 -7.89
C GLN A 114 10.22 4.67 -8.52
N GLU A 115 9.80 3.70 -7.70
CA GLU A 115 9.49 2.34 -8.12
C GLU A 115 8.13 1.91 -7.55
N ILE A 116 7.06 2.39 -8.19
CA ILE A 116 5.67 2.02 -7.90
C ILE A 116 5.18 1.06 -8.97
N PHE A 117 4.59 -0.05 -8.53
CA PHE A 117 4.04 -1.07 -9.41
C PHE A 117 2.65 -0.69 -9.94
N PRO A 118 2.29 -1.16 -11.15
CA PRO A 118 0.97 -0.95 -11.73
C PRO A 118 -0.16 -1.51 -10.85
N GLY A 119 -1.31 -0.85 -10.89
CA GLY A 119 -2.52 -1.26 -10.17
C GLY A 119 -3.57 -0.16 -10.15
N LEU A 120 -4.64 -0.36 -9.39
CA LEU A 120 -5.70 0.62 -9.20
C LEU A 120 -5.30 1.68 -8.17
N TYR A 121 -5.52 2.95 -8.48
CA TYR A 121 -5.21 4.04 -7.56
C TYR A 121 -6.30 5.10 -7.53
N THR A 122 -6.29 5.85 -6.42
CA THR A 122 -7.14 7.02 -6.20
C THR A 122 -6.22 8.18 -5.85
N ILE A 123 -6.49 9.35 -6.44
CA ILE A 123 -5.88 10.61 -6.02
C ILE A 123 -6.91 11.39 -5.26
N TYR A 124 -6.56 11.81 -4.06
CA TYR A 124 -7.38 12.70 -3.26
C TYR A 124 -7.00 14.15 -3.52
N THR A 125 -7.99 15.02 -3.53
CA THR A 125 -7.83 16.47 -3.68
C THR A 125 -8.38 17.21 -2.48
N ASP A 126 -7.70 18.28 -2.06
CA ASP A 126 -8.17 19.26 -1.09
C ASP A 126 -7.85 20.66 -1.62
N ILE A 127 -8.78 21.61 -1.48
CA ILE A 127 -8.60 23.00 -1.84
C ILE A 127 -8.45 23.80 -0.55
N ALA A 128 -7.22 23.93 -0.03
CA ALA A 128 -6.84 24.82 1.08
C ALA A 128 -7.95 25.14 2.12
N GLY A 129 -8.66 24.11 2.63
CA GLY A 129 -9.73 24.28 3.62
C GLY A 129 -11.18 24.06 3.14
N LEU A 130 -11.41 23.72 1.88
CA LEU A 130 -12.70 23.28 1.34
C LEU A 130 -12.59 21.78 0.98
N TYR A 131 -13.16 20.94 1.83
CA TYR A 131 -13.18 19.48 1.67
C TYR A 131 -14.11 19.08 0.51
N ASP A 132 -13.57 18.94 -0.70
CA ASP A 132 -14.21 18.19 -1.78
C ASP A 132 -13.20 17.20 -2.39
N SER A 133 -13.30 15.93 -1.99
CA SER A 133 -12.52 14.83 -2.55
C SER A 133 -13.18 14.35 -3.84
N VAL A 134 -12.53 14.52 -5.00
CA VAL A 134 -12.98 13.92 -6.26
C VAL A 134 -12.31 12.56 -6.44
N ASP A 135 -13.00 11.50 -6.02
CA ASP A 135 -12.56 10.13 -6.25
C ASP A 135 -12.70 9.75 -7.73
N SER A 136 -11.60 9.52 -8.42
CA SER A 136 -11.62 8.79 -9.69
C SER A 136 -10.63 7.64 -9.63
N TYR A 137 -11.14 6.41 -9.56
CA TYR A 137 -10.34 5.21 -9.73
C TYR A 137 -9.74 5.21 -11.14
N LYS A 138 -8.43 5.06 -11.23
CA LYS A 138 -7.72 4.88 -12.51
C LYS A 138 -6.75 3.71 -12.41
N VAL A 139 -6.51 3.05 -13.54
CA VAL A 139 -5.42 2.07 -13.66
C VAL A 139 -4.12 2.85 -13.84
N PHE A 140 -3.16 2.60 -12.94
CA PHE A 140 -1.82 3.15 -13.02
C PHE A 140 -1.03 2.43 -14.11
N ASN A 141 -0.24 3.21 -14.86
CA ASN A 141 0.63 2.84 -15.97
C ASN A 141 1.00 1.35 -15.99
N PRO A 142 0.77 0.58 -17.08
CA PRO A 142 1.02 -0.88 -17.12
C PRO A 142 2.47 -1.29 -16.83
N THR A 143 3.41 -0.36 -16.75
CA THR A 143 4.81 -0.57 -16.34
C THR A 143 5.14 0.19 -15.05
N MET A 144 6.10 -0.35 -14.28
CA MET A 144 6.64 0.29 -13.09
C MET A 144 7.05 1.75 -13.36
N SER A 145 6.71 2.65 -12.44
CA SER A 145 6.79 4.09 -12.65
C SER A 145 7.04 4.84 -11.34
N ASN A 146 7.47 6.10 -11.43
CA ASN A 146 7.58 7.00 -10.27
C ASN A 146 6.19 7.47 -9.81
N ILE A 147 5.97 7.58 -8.49
CA ILE A 147 4.77 8.14 -7.86
C ILE A 147 4.34 9.50 -8.42
N ASP A 148 5.28 10.35 -8.81
CA ASP A 148 5.01 11.68 -9.40
C ASP A 148 4.22 11.59 -10.72
N GLN A 149 4.30 10.45 -11.42
CA GLN A 149 3.53 10.23 -12.65
C GLN A 149 2.03 10.08 -12.37
N LEU A 150 1.61 9.71 -11.16
CA LEU A 150 0.19 9.66 -10.79
C LEU A 150 -0.48 11.03 -11.01
N PHE A 151 0.24 12.11 -10.72
CA PHE A 151 -0.25 13.49 -10.77
C PHE A 151 -0.12 14.16 -12.15
N ARG A 152 0.37 13.42 -13.14
CA ARG A 152 0.44 13.86 -14.54
C ARG A 152 -0.85 13.41 -15.23
N LYS A 153 -1.81 14.34 -15.33
CA LYS A 153 -2.98 14.27 -16.21
C LYS A 153 -3.02 15.55 -17.03
#